data_AF-A0A6L7CNE8-F1
#
_entry.id   AF-A0A6L7CNE8-F1
#
_cell.length_a   1.000
_cell.length_b   1.000
_cell.length_c   1.000
_cell.angle_alpha   90.00
_cell.angle_beta   90.00
_cell.angle_gamma   90.00
#
_symmetry.space_group_name_H-M   'P 1'
#
loop_
_entity.id
_entity.type
_entity.pdbx_description
1 polymer ?
#
loop_
_entity_poly.entity_id
_entity_poly.type
_entity_poly.pdbx_seq_one_letter_code
_entity_poly.pdbx_strand_id
1 'polypeptide(L)'
;MTEQQKLTFTALQQRLDSLMLRDRLRFSRRLHGVKKVKNPDAQQAIFQEMAKEIDQAAGKVLLREAARPEITYPDNLPVSQKKQDILEAIRDHQVVIVAGETGSGKTTQLPKICMELGRGIKG
;
A
#
# COMPACT_ATOMS: atom_id res chain seq x y z
N MET A 1 -20.26 -31.10 2.61
CA MET A 1 -21.02 -29.85 2.45
C MET A 1 -20.08 -28.72 2.83
N THR A 2 -19.57 -27.99 1.85
CA THR A 2 -18.63 -26.88 2.09
C THR A 2 -19.38 -25.74 2.76
N GLU A 3 -19.08 -25.52 4.03
CA GLU A 3 -19.48 -24.34 4.78
C GLU A 3 -18.96 -23.11 4.00
N GLN A 4 -19.83 -22.49 3.20
CA GLN A 4 -19.49 -21.24 2.52
C GLN A 4 -19.29 -20.19 3.60
N GLN A 5 -18.05 -19.91 3.97
CA GLN A 5 -17.71 -18.83 4.89
C GLN A 5 -18.39 -17.55 4.41
N LYS A 6 -19.34 -17.06 5.21
CA LYS A 6 -20.02 -15.79 4.94
C LYS A 6 -19.00 -14.66 5.06
N LEU A 7 -18.63 -14.09 3.92
CA LEU A 7 -17.84 -12.87 3.88
C LEU A 7 -18.60 -11.72 4.54
N THR A 8 -17.92 -10.98 5.39
CA THR A 8 -18.50 -9.81 6.07
C THR A 8 -17.96 -8.52 5.49
N PHE A 9 -18.72 -7.43 5.68
CA PHE A 9 -18.28 -6.09 5.32
C PHE A 9 -16.93 -5.74 5.95
N THR A 10 -16.77 -6.00 7.26
CA THR A 10 -15.54 -5.67 7.99
C THR A 10 -14.33 -6.44 7.45
N ALA A 11 -14.50 -7.73 7.14
CA ALA A 11 -13.43 -8.55 6.57
C ALA A 11 -12.95 -8.02 5.20
N LEU A 12 -13.89 -7.61 4.33
CA LEU A 12 -13.52 -7.02 3.04
C LEU A 12 -12.92 -5.62 3.21
N GLN A 13 -13.42 -4.82 4.15
CA GLN A 13 -12.89 -3.48 4.42
C GLN A 13 -11.43 -3.51 4.88
N GLN A 14 -11.07 -4.43 5.77
CA GLN A 14 -9.69 -4.60 6.25
C GLN A 14 -8.71 -4.96 5.12
N ARG A 15 -9.17 -5.73 4.13
CA ARG A 15 -8.35 -6.11 2.96
C ARG A 15 -8.05 -4.96 2.02
N LEU A 16 -8.80 -3.85 2.07
CA LEU A 16 -8.58 -2.72 1.15
C LEU A 16 -7.25 -1.99 1.42
N ASP A 17 -6.70 -2.14 2.63
CA ASP A 17 -5.49 -1.44 3.06
C ASP A 17 -4.21 -1.97 2.40
N SER A 18 -4.25 -3.19 1.90
CA SER A 18 -3.15 -3.79 1.14
C SER A 18 -3.18 -3.41 -0.34
N LEU A 19 -4.25 -2.79 -0.85
CA LEU A 19 -4.43 -2.50 -2.27
C LEU A 19 -3.73 -1.21 -2.71
N MET A 20 -3.61 -1.04 -4.03
CA MET A 20 -3.25 0.25 -4.64
C MET A 20 -4.27 1.33 -4.25
N LEU A 21 -3.82 2.58 -4.13
CA LEU A 21 -4.64 3.72 -3.68
C LEU A 21 -5.92 3.87 -4.52
N ARG A 22 -5.80 3.72 -5.85
CA ARG A 22 -6.93 3.76 -6.79
C ARG A 22 -7.95 2.66 -6.52
N ASP A 23 -7.49 1.44 -6.30
CA ASP A 23 -8.34 0.27 -6.06
C ASP A 23 -9.01 0.35 -4.69
N ARG A 24 -8.28 0.77 -3.66
CA ARG A 24 -8.81 1.00 -2.31
C ARG A 24 -9.99 1.96 -2.33
N LEU A 25 -9.87 3.09 -3.03
CA LEU A 25 -10.95 4.07 -3.16
C LEU A 25 -12.16 3.50 -3.94
N ARG A 26 -11.91 2.80 -5.05
CA ARG A 26 -12.94 2.17 -5.87
C ARG A 26 -13.75 1.13 -5.07
N PHE A 27 -13.06 0.20 -4.42
CA PHE A 27 -13.69 -0.87 -3.66
C PHE A 27 -14.36 -0.37 -2.39
N SER A 28 -13.80 0.63 -1.70
CA SER A 28 -14.43 1.24 -0.52
C SER A 28 -15.80 1.82 -0.85
N ARG A 29 -15.90 2.59 -1.96
CA ARG A 29 -17.17 3.15 -2.44
C ARG A 29 -18.17 2.06 -2.80
N ARG A 30 -17.74 1.02 -3.52
CA ARG A 30 -18.60 -0.12 -3.89
C ARG A 30 -19.09 -0.86 -2.64
N LEU A 31 -18.21 -1.14 -1.69
CA LEU A 31 -18.53 -1.86 -0.45
C LEU A 31 -19.54 -1.10 0.42
N HIS A 32 -19.43 0.24 0.48
CA HIS A 32 -20.44 1.09 1.14
C HIS A 32 -21.80 1.06 0.42
N GLY A 33 -21.82 1.00 -0.92
CA GLY A 33 -23.06 0.83 -1.68
C GLY A 33 -23.77 -0.49 -1.38
N VAL A 34 -23.01 -1.58 -1.25
CA VAL A 34 -23.53 -2.94 -1.00
C VAL A 34 -24.21 -3.07 0.36
N LYS A 35 -23.86 -2.24 1.35
CA LYS A 35 -24.59 -2.19 2.64
C LYS A 35 -26.09 -1.87 2.48
N LYS A 36 -26.48 -1.20 1.39
CA LYS A 36 -27.88 -0.81 1.14
C LYS A 36 -28.72 -1.92 0.50
N VAL A 37 -28.10 -3.02 0.08
CA VAL A 37 -28.80 -4.17 -0.52
C VAL A 37 -29.55 -4.91 0.57
N LYS A 38 -30.87 -5.02 0.42
CA LYS A 38 -31.76 -5.64 1.42
C LYS A 38 -31.80 -7.17 1.34
N ASN A 39 -31.57 -7.74 0.15
CA ASN A 39 -31.57 -9.18 -0.06
C ASN A 39 -30.23 -9.78 0.42
N PRO A 40 -30.22 -10.65 1.46
CA PRO A 40 -28.99 -11.23 1.99
C PRO A 40 -28.22 -12.09 0.98
N ASP A 41 -28.90 -12.85 0.13
CA ASP A 41 -28.26 -13.75 -0.83
C ASP A 41 -27.60 -12.94 -1.94
N ALA A 42 -28.27 -11.89 -2.43
CA ALA A 42 -27.71 -10.97 -3.40
C ALA A 42 -26.50 -10.21 -2.82
N GLN A 43 -26.58 -9.78 -1.56
CA GLN A 43 -25.47 -9.14 -0.86
C GLN A 43 -24.27 -10.09 -0.74
N GLN A 44 -24.51 -11.34 -0.35
CA GLN A 44 -23.47 -12.35 -0.22
C GLN A 44 -22.80 -12.66 -1.57
N ALA A 45 -23.59 -12.76 -2.64
CA ALA A 45 -23.06 -12.95 -3.99
C ALA A 45 -22.14 -11.80 -4.42
N ILE A 46 -22.53 -10.54 -4.14
CA ILE A 46 -21.68 -9.38 -4.43
C ILE A 46 -20.40 -9.41 -3.59
N PHE A 47 -20.47 -9.76 -2.31
CA PHE A 47 -19.27 -9.90 -1.48
C PHE A 47 -18.30 -10.96 -2.01
N GLN A 48 -18.82 -12.10 -2.50
CA GLN A 48 -17.99 -13.15 -3.10
C GLN A 48 -17.32 -12.68 -4.39
N GLU A 49 -18.04 -11.96 -5.25
CA GLU A 49 -17.47 -11.36 -6.46
C GLU A 49 -16.38 -10.33 -6.11
N MET A 50 -16.69 -9.42 -5.18
CA MET A 50 -15.74 -8.41 -4.72
C MET A 50 -14.49 -9.01 -4.09
N ALA A 51 -14.62 -10.10 -3.33
CA ALA A 51 -13.47 -10.79 -2.75
C ALA A 51 -12.49 -11.26 -3.84
N LYS A 52 -12.99 -11.86 -4.93
CA LYS A 52 -12.17 -12.29 -6.06
C LYS A 52 -11.48 -11.11 -6.74
N GLU A 53 -12.19 -10.01 -6.96
CA GLU A 53 -11.60 -8.80 -7.54
C GLU A 53 -10.54 -8.16 -6.63
N ILE A 54 -10.76 -8.16 -5.31
CA ILE A 54 -9.80 -7.69 -4.31
C ILE A 54 -8.54 -8.55 -4.33
N ASP A 55 -8.67 -9.88 -4.44
CA ASP A 55 -7.51 -10.79 -4.54
C ASP A 55 -6.69 -10.52 -5.80
N GLN A 56 -7.35 -10.29 -6.94
CA GLN A 56 -6.67 -9.91 -8.17
C GLN A 56 -5.95 -8.55 -8.04
N ALA A 57 -6.58 -7.58 -7.39
CA ALA A 57 -5.98 -6.26 -7.14
C ALA A 57 -4.79 -6.36 -6.17
N ALA A 58 -4.88 -7.19 -5.13
CA ALA A 58 -3.79 -7.46 -4.20
C ALA A 58 -2.60 -8.13 -4.92
N GLY A 59 -2.87 -9.04 -5.86
CA GLY A 59 -1.84 -9.65 -6.71
C GLY A 59 -1.01 -8.61 -7.48
N LYS A 60 -1.62 -7.50 -7.93
CA LYS A 60 -0.87 -6.41 -8.59
C LYS A 60 0.09 -5.70 -7.65
N VAL A 61 -0.27 -5.54 -6.38
CA VAL A 61 0.61 -4.94 -5.37
C VAL A 61 1.81 -5.85 -5.12
N LEU A 62 1.57 -7.15 -4.97
CA LEU A 62 2.64 -8.15 -4.81
C LEU A 62 3.59 -8.17 -6.00
N LEU A 63 3.08 -8.09 -7.23
CA LEU A 63 3.92 -8.01 -8.43
C LEU A 63 4.79 -6.75 -8.45
N ARG A 64 4.25 -5.59 -8.01
CA ARG A 64 5.03 -4.35 -7.92
C ARG A 64 6.09 -4.40 -6.82
N GLU A 65 5.77 -5.03 -5.70
CA GLU A 65 6.70 -5.24 -4.60
C GLU A 65 7.85 -6.18 -5.03
N ALA A 66 7.52 -7.27 -5.73
CA ALA A 66 8.50 -8.21 -6.27
C ALA A 66 9.37 -7.58 -7.39
N ALA A 67 8.83 -6.62 -8.15
CA ALA A 67 9.56 -5.89 -9.17
C ALA A 67 10.38 -4.70 -8.62
N ARG A 68 10.39 -4.49 -7.30
CA ARG A 68 11.18 -3.42 -6.67
C ARG A 68 12.68 -3.69 -6.90
N PRO A 69 13.43 -2.74 -7.49
CA PRO A 69 14.86 -2.90 -7.64
C PRO A 69 15.56 -3.08 -6.30
N GLU A 70 16.70 -3.76 -6.31
CA GLU A 70 17.55 -3.83 -5.13
C GLU A 70 18.02 -2.41 -4.74
N ILE A 71 17.85 -2.06 -3.47
CA ILE A 71 18.16 -0.73 -2.97
C ILE A 71 19.53 -0.78 -2.29
N THR A 72 20.50 -0.12 -2.91
CA THR A 72 21.86 0.02 -2.37
C THR A 72 22.20 1.48 -2.12
N TYR A 73 23.01 1.70 -1.07
CA TYR A 73 23.45 3.01 -0.61
C TYR A 73 24.97 3.08 -0.65
N PRO A 74 25.55 4.07 -1.35
CA PRO A 74 26.99 4.25 -1.35
C PRO A 74 27.44 4.98 -0.07
N ASP A 75 28.46 4.46 0.59
CA ASP A 75 28.92 4.97 1.91
C ASP A 75 29.57 6.35 1.86
N ASN A 76 29.97 6.81 0.67
CA ASN A 76 30.63 8.11 0.47
C ASN A 76 29.67 9.31 0.47
N LEU A 77 28.35 9.08 0.51
CA LEU A 77 27.37 10.17 0.52
C LEU A 77 26.88 10.48 1.94
N PRO A 78 26.90 11.75 2.38
CA PRO A 78 26.41 12.14 3.71
C PRO A 78 24.96 11.70 4.00
N VAL A 79 24.09 11.69 2.97
CA VAL A 79 22.70 11.24 3.13
C VAL A 79 22.60 9.73 3.37
N SER A 80 23.47 8.92 2.76
CA SER A 80 23.49 7.46 3.00
C SER A 80 23.85 7.14 4.44
N GLN A 81 24.82 7.87 5.00
CA GLN A 81 25.27 7.68 6.39
C GLN A 81 24.16 8.00 7.40
N LYS A 82 23.25 8.94 7.07
CA LYS A 82 22.09 9.31 7.89
C LYS A 82 20.82 8.55 7.51
N LYS A 83 20.91 7.44 6.78
CA LYS A 83 19.76 6.68 6.30
C LYS A 83 18.77 6.37 7.42
N GLN A 84 19.26 5.84 8.55
CA GLN A 84 18.39 5.37 9.63
C GLN A 84 17.58 6.52 10.24
N ASP A 85 18.24 7.63 10.58
CA ASP A 85 17.59 8.84 11.12
C ASP A 85 16.52 9.37 10.17
N ILE A 86 16.82 9.41 8.85
CA ILE A 86 15.88 9.87 7.83
C ILE A 86 14.69 8.91 7.70
N LEU A 87 14.95 7.60 7.74
CA LEU A 87 13.92 6.56 7.66
C LEU A 87 12.94 6.70 8.83
N GLU A 88 13.45 6.85 10.04
CA GLU A 88 12.64 7.06 11.25
C GLU A 88 11.86 8.37 11.19
N ALA A 89 12.51 9.47 10.78
CA ALA A 89 11.86 10.75 10.62
C ALA A 89 10.67 10.67 9.65
N ILE A 90 10.83 10.02 8.49
CA ILE A 90 9.77 9.87 7.48
C ILE A 90 8.65 8.94 7.98
N ARG A 91 8.98 7.91 8.77
CA ARG A 91 7.97 7.00 9.34
C ARG A 91 7.09 7.72 10.35
N ASP A 92 7.69 8.53 11.21
CA ASP A 92 7.04 9.07 12.41
C ASP A 92 6.43 10.47 12.18
N HIS A 93 6.86 11.18 11.13
CA HIS A 93 6.40 12.53 10.83
C HIS A 93 5.82 12.62 9.42
N GLN A 94 4.61 13.17 9.31
CA GLN A 94 3.95 13.40 8.02
C GLN A 94 4.73 14.37 7.11
N VAL A 95 5.47 15.32 7.71
CA VAL A 95 6.29 16.30 7.00
C VAL A 95 7.69 16.30 7.62
N VAL A 96 8.71 16.14 6.77
CA VAL A 96 10.13 16.16 7.14
C VAL A 96 10.87 17.13 6.24
N ILE A 97 11.68 18.00 6.84
CA ILE A 97 12.56 18.92 6.10
C ILE A 97 13.98 18.35 6.17
N VAL A 98 14.55 18.02 5.01
CA VAL A 98 15.93 17.53 4.89
C VAL A 98 16.79 18.61 4.24
N ALA A 99 17.65 19.24 5.04
CA ALA A 99 18.62 20.24 4.58
C ALA A 99 20.02 19.62 4.41
N GLY A 100 20.78 20.12 3.44
CA GLY A 100 22.18 19.76 3.21
C GLY A 100 22.73 20.43 1.97
N GLU A 101 24.06 20.46 1.81
CA GLU A 101 24.72 21.06 0.65
C GLU A 101 24.45 20.34 -0.69
N THR A 102 24.68 21.03 -1.81
CA THR A 102 24.67 20.39 -3.14
C THR A 102 25.73 19.29 -3.19
N GLY A 103 25.41 18.14 -3.80
CA GLY A 103 26.32 16.99 -3.84
C GLY A 103 26.16 16.02 -2.65
N SER A 104 25.42 16.38 -1.59
CA SER A 104 25.24 15.50 -0.42
C SER A 104 24.45 14.21 -0.70
N GLY A 105 23.86 14.05 -1.89
CA GLY A 105 23.09 12.87 -2.30
C GLY A 105 21.59 12.95 -2.06
N LYS A 106 21.01 14.10 -1.67
CA LYS A 106 19.57 14.23 -1.35
C LYS A 106 18.65 13.73 -2.48
N THR A 107 18.78 14.29 -3.68
CA THR A 107 17.91 13.98 -4.82
C THR A 107 18.01 12.52 -5.26
N THR A 108 19.16 11.87 -5.04
CA THR A 108 19.41 10.49 -5.48
C THR A 108 19.11 9.45 -4.41
N GLN A 109 19.35 9.75 -3.13
CA GLN A 109 19.18 8.77 -2.05
C GLN A 109 17.83 8.88 -1.33
N LEU A 110 17.22 10.07 -1.22
CA LEU A 110 15.91 10.18 -0.55
C LEU A 110 14.81 9.35 -1.25
N PRO A 111 14.70 9.30 -2.59
CA PRO A 111 13.73 8.43 -3.24
C PRO A 111 13.94 6.94 -2.94
N LYS A 112 15.20 6.51 -2.80
CA LYS A 112 15.53 5.13 -2.40
C LYS A 112 15.08 4.82 -0.98
N ILE A 113 15.34 5.72 -0.02
CA ILE A 113 14.88 5.57 1.37
C ILE A 113 13.35 5.49 1.43
N CYS A 114 12.65 6.34 0.68
CA CYS A 114 11.20 6.27 0.56
C CYS A 114 10.73 4.93 -0.02
N MET A 115 11.43 4.40 -1.02
CA MET A 115 11.10 3.11 -1.62
C MET A 115 11.37 1.92 -0.67
N GLU A 116 12.39 2.01 0.18
CA GLU A 116 12.66 1.04 1.25
C GLU A 116 11.50 0.99 2.25
N LEU A 117 10.94 2.16 2.60
CA LEU A 117 9.71 2.33 3.40
C LEU A 117 8.42 1.92 2.67
N GLY A 118 8.52 1.33 1.49
CA GLY A 118 7.39 0.85 0.70
C GLY A 118 6.58 1.94 -0.02
N ARG A 119 7.09 3.17 -0.10
CA ARG A 119 6.47 4.24 -0.90
C ARG A 119 6.63 3.95 -2.40
N GLY A 120 5.65 4.32 -3.22
CA GLY A 120 5.62 4.04 -4.67
C GLY A 120 5.12 2.65 -5.06
N ILE A 121 4.92 1.73 -4.10
CA ILE A 121 4.36 0.39 -4.36
C ILE A 121 2.85 0.49 -4.63
N LYS A 122 2.10 1.14 -3.74
CA LYS A 122 0.62 1.25 -3.81
C LYS A 122 0.12 2.50 -4.55
N GLY A 123 1.01 3.43 -4.88
CA GLY A 123 0.69 4.75 -5.44
C GLY A 123 1.87 5.68 -5.25
#